data_AF-A0A351BHP9-F1
#
_entry.id   AF-A0A351BHP9-F1
#
_cell.length_a   1.000
_cell.length_b   1.000
_cell.length_c   1.000
_cell.angle_alpha   90.00
_cell.angle_beta   90.00
_cell.angle_gamma   90.00
#
_symmetry.space_group_name_H-M   'P 1'
#
loop_
_entity.id
_entity.type
_entity.pdbx_description
1 polymer ?
#
loop_
_entity_poly.entity_id
_entity_poly.type
_entity_poly.pdbx_seq_one_letter_code
_entity_poly.pdbx_strand_id
1 'polypeptide(L)'
;MPDKLKQMQNIFYLEAAKYNVLPLDNTTLARWNAPKPSLTAGRTEFTYSGTLANVPGSTAPHILNKSYTITAEVTIPAGGAEGMIVTQGGRFGGYGLFLSKGELGIGRGKVVFLYNLLDLKRTVWEGPELSPGRHTIVFDF
;
A
#
# COMPACT_ATOMS: atom_id res chain seq x y z
N MET A 1 43.68 -1.95 16.14
CA MET A 1 44.02 -0.65 16.76
C MET A 1 42.87 -0.17 17.66
N PRO A 2 42.74 -0.69 18.90
CA PRO A 2 41.63 -0.35 19.80
C PRO A 2 41.57 1.13 20.22
N ASP A 3 42.71 1.80 20.33
CA ASP A 3 42.78 3.17 20.86
C ASP A 3 42.22 4.22 19.89
N LYS A 4 42.43 4.01 18.58
CA LYS A 4 41.89 4.92 17.56
C LYS A 4 40.36 4.87 17.50
N LEU A 5 39.77 3.68 17.69
CA LEU A 5 38.32 3.52 17.78
C LEU A 5 37.75 4.28 18.97
N LYS A 6 38.36 4.16 20.16
CA LYS A 6 37.95 4.92 21.36
C LYS A 6 38.02 6.43 21.13
N GLN A 7 39.09 6.91 20.50
CA GLN A 7 39.21 8.34 20.16
C GLN A 7 38.07 8.81 19.26
N MET A 8 37.72 8.04 18.22
CA MET A 8 36.63 8.39 17.30
C MET A 8 35.25 8.35 17.98
N GLN A 9 35.00 7.38 18.84
CA GLN A 9 33.77 7.31 19.64
C GLN A 9 33.62 8.54 20.55
N ASN A 10 34.71 8.98 21.20
CA ASN A 10 34.69 10.18 22.04
C ASN A 10 34.38 11.45 21.24
N ILE A 11 35.01 11.60 20.06
CA ILE A 11 34.72 12.74 19.16
C ILE A 11 33.25 12.72 18.75
N PHE A 12 32.72 11.55 18.37
CA PHE A 12 31.29 11.41 18.03
C PHE A 12 30.38 11.88 19.18
N TYR A 13 30.61 11.42 20.42
CA TYR A 13 29.76 11.80 21.54
C TYR A 13 29.89 13.27 21.95
N LEU A 14 31.08 13.86 21.83
CA LEU A 14 31.29 15.31 22.05
C LEU A 14 30.48 16.14 21.05
N GLU A 15 30.58 15.83 19.76
CA GLU A 15 29.80 16.54 18.72
C GLU A 15 28.30 16.24 18.85
N ALA A 16 27.91 15.00 19.18
CA ALA A 16 26.52 14.62 19.40
C ALA A 16 25.88 15.39 20.55
N ALA A 17 26.60 15.58 21.67
CA ALA A 17 26.14 16.40 22.77
C ALA A 17 26.03 17.88 22.37
N LYS A 18 27.06 18.40 21.68
CA LYS A 18 27.09 19.80 21.20
C LYS A 18 25.94 20.14 20.24
N TYR A 19 25.53 19.21 19.38
CA TYR A 19 24.47 19.42 18.38
C TYR A 19 23.11 18.79 18.76
N ASN A 20 22.88 18.48 20.05
CA ASN A 20 21.61 17.94 20.55
C ASN A 20 21.14 16.66 19.84
N VAL A 21 22.07 15.81 19.44
CA VAL A 21 21.78 14.48 18.85
C VAL A 21 21.36 13.48 19.93
N LEU A 22 21.71 13.74 21.19
CA LEU A 22 21.40 12.88 22.33
C LEU A 22 20.05 13.27 23.00
N PRO A 23 19.30 12.28 23.52
CA PRO A 23 19.60 10.85 23.50
C PRO A 23 19.43 10.24 22.10
N LEU A 24 20.27 9.27 21.77
CA LEU A 24 20.08 8.48 20.55
C LEU A 24 18.74 7.75 20.66
N ASP A 25 17.81 8.09 19.76
CA ASP A 25 16.47 7.52 19.76
C ASP A 25 16.27 6.60 18.55
N ASN A 26 16.35 5.29 18.79
CA ASN A 26 16.10 4.23 17.81
C ASN A 26 14.65 3.73 17.82
N THR A 27 13.71 4.43 18.48
CA THR A 27 12.30 4.02 18.61
C THR A 27 11.48 4.21 17.32
N THR A 28 12.12 4.37 16.16
CA THR A 28 11.47 4.66 14.87
C THR A 28 10.27 3.75 14.58
N LEU A 29 10.40 2.43 14.75
CA LEU A 29 9.29 1.50 14.51
C LEU A 29 8.17 1.66 15.55
N ALA A 30 8.51 1.90 16.82
CA ALA A 30 7.53 2.14 17.87
C ALA A 30 6.74 3.44 17.63
N ARG A 31 7.42 4.53 17.26
CA ARG A 31 6.77 5.80 16.89
C ARG A 31 5.97 5.71 15.59
N TRP A 32 6.42 4.89 14.65
CA TRP A 32 5.68 4.62 13.41
C TRP A 32 4.32 4.00 13.71
N ASN A 33 4.29 2.99 14.59
CA ASN A 33 3.11 2.25 15.00
C ASN A 33 2.28 2.91 16.11
N ALA A 34 2.81 3.96 16.75
CA ALA A 34 2.11 4.67 17.81
C ALA A 34 0.79 5.27 17.27
N PRO A 35 -0.32 5.18 18.02
CA PRO A 35 -1.58 5.80 17.64
C PRO A 35 -1.40 7.29 17.41
N LYS A 36 -1.99 7.81 16.33
CA LYS A 36 -2.02 9.23 16.00
C LYS A 36 -3.47 9.67 15.90
N PRO A 37 -3.78 10.94 16.21
CA PRO A 37 -5.08 11.49 15.87
C PRO A 37 -5.42 11.22 14.41
N SER A 38 -6.59 10.62 14.16
CA SER A 38 -7.03 10.24 12.83
C SER A 38 -8.49 10.61 12.64
N LEU A 39 -8.78 11.25 11.51
CA LEU A 39 -10.14 11.59 11.09
C LEU A 39 -10.96 10.35 10.72
N THR A 40 -10.31 9.22 10.50
CA THR A 40 -10.92 7.95 10.10
C THR A 40 -10.82 6.90 11.21
N ALA A 41 -10.43 7.29 12.43
CA ALA A 41 -10.37 6.41 13.58
C ALA A 41 -11.73 5.74 13.83
N GLY A 42 -11.71 4.42 14.02
CA GLY A 42 -12.93 3.62 14.22
C GLY A 42 -13.77 3.36 12.96
N ARG A 43 -13.46 4.01 11.83
CA ARG A 43 -14.18 3.79 10.57
C ARG A 43 -13.79 2.45 9.95
N THR A 44 -14.78 1.67 9.56
CA THR A 44 -14.62 0.36 8.93
C THR A 44 -15.05 0.34 7.46
N GLU A 45 -15.90 1.29 7.04
CA GLU A 45 -16.44 1.36 5.69
C GLU A 45 -16.03 2.65 4.99
N PHE A 46 -15.47 2.54 3.78
CA PHE A 46 -15.00 3.66 2.98
C PHE A 46 -15.58 3.56 1.57
N THR A 47 -16.31 4.61 1.17
CA THR A 47 -16.91 4.72 -0.16
C THR A 47 -16.18 5.81 -0.93
N TYR A 48 -15.69 5.46 -2.11
CA TYR A 48 -15.06 6.38 -3.04
C TYR A 48 -15.87 6.41 -4.33
N SER A 49 -16.02 7.60 -4.92
CA SER A 49 -16.74 7.79 -6.18
C SER A 49 -15.93 8.66 -7.14
N GLY A 50 -16.11 8.41 -8.44
CA GLY A 50 -15.33 9.08 -9.48
C GLY A 50 -13.83 8.72 -9.45
N THR A 51 -13.03 9.53 -10.14
CA THR A 51 -11.58 9.36 -10.17
C THR A 51 -10.96 10.04 -8.96
N LEU A 52 -10.29 9.27 -8.11
CA LEU A 52 -9.58 9.76 -6.94
C LEU A 52 -8.11 9.35 -7.00
N ALA A 53 -7.22 10.28 -6.68
CA ALA A 53 -5.78 10.05 -6.65
C ALA A 53 -5.16 10.72 -5.42
N ASN A 54 -3.98 10.24 -5.02
CA ASN A 54 -3.17 10.82 -3.94
C ASN A 54 -3.87 10.91 -2.58
N VAL A 55 -4.74 9.95 -2.25
CA VAL A 55 -5.34 9.86 -0.91
C VAL A 55 -4.22 9.59 0.11
N PRO A 56 -4.04 10.45 1.14
CA PRO A 56 -3.07 10.18 2.19
C PRO A 56 -3.36 8.87 2.90
N GLY A 57 -2.33 8.05 3.13
CA GLY A 57 -2.47 6.74 3.79
C GLY A 57 -3.10 6.82 5.18
N SER A 58 -2.95 7.96 5.89
CA SER A 58 -3.59 8.22 7.18
C SER A 58 -5.12 8.38 7.10
N THR A 59 -5.66 8.67 5.91
CA THR A 59 -7.09 8.87 5.65
C THR A 59 -7.70 7.77 4.76
N ALA A 60 -6.87 6.85 4.27
CA ALA A 60 -7.28 5.67 3.53
C ALA A 60 -7.68 4.53 4.48
N PRO A 61 -8.32 3.45 3.98
CA PRO A 61 -8.66 2.29 4.80
C PRO A 61 -7.38 1.60 5.28
N HIS A 62 -7.33 1.25 6.57
CA HIS A 62 -6.19 0.54 7.14
C HIS A 62 -6.40 -0.98 7.07
N ILE A 63 -5.75 -1.64 6.11
CA ILE A 63 -5.94 -3.08 5.84
C ILE A 63 -4.91 -4.00 6.52
N LEU A 64 -3.83 -3.45 7.09
CA LEU A 64 -2.76 -4.27 7.67
C LEU A 64 -3.29 -5.09 8.86
N ASN A 65 -3.03 -6.40 8.85
CA ASN A 65 -3.50 -7.39 9.84
C ASN A 65 -5.02 -7.40 10.05
N LYS A 66 -5.79 -7.16 8.99
CA LYS A 66 -7.25 -7.24 9.02
C LYS A 66 -7.77 -8.05 7.84
N SER A 67 -8.90 -8.71 8.04
CA SER A 67 -9.77 -9.09 6.93
C SER A 67 -10.43 -7.85 6.36
N TYR A 68 -10.62 -7.82 5.06
CA TYR A 68 -11.23 -6.69 4.36
C TYR A 68 -11.90 -7.15 3.08
N THR A 69 -12.91 -6.38 2.69
CA THR A 69 -13.61 -6.58 1.43
C THR A 69 -13.47 -5.32 0.57
N ILE A 70 -13.16 -5.50 -0.70
CA ILE A 70 -13.20 -4.43 -1.71
C ILE A 70 -14.35 -4.74 -2.65
N THR A 71 -15.32 -3.83 -2.71
CA THR A 71 -16.43 -3.89 -3.67
C THR A 71 -16.26 -2.76 -4.69
N ALA A 72 -16.22 -3.10 -5.97
CA ALA A 72 -16.09 -2.15 -7.06
C ALA A 72 -17.18 -2.36 -8.11
N GLU A 73 -17.94 -1.30 -8.37
CA GLU A 73 -18.87 -1.25 -9.50
C GLU A 73 -18.13 -0.74 -10.74
N VAL A 74 -18.14 -1.54 -11.81
CA VAL A 74 -17.45 -1.22 -13.07
C VAL A 74 -18.39 -1.36 -14.25
N THR A 75 -18.13 -0.60 -15.31
CA THR A 75 -18.81 -0.77 -16.61
C THR A 75 -17.77 -1.10 -17.67
N ILE A 76 -17.89 -2.27 -18.28
CA ILE A 76 -16.99 -2.78 -19.30
C ILE A 76 -17.54 -2.41 -20.68
N PRO A 77 -16.78 -1.68 -21.52
CA PRO A 77 -17.21 -1.33 -22.87
C PRO A 77 -17.14 -2.55 -23.81
N ALA A 78 -17.74 -2.45 -25.00
CA ALA A 78 -17.80 -3.53 -25.98
C ALA A 78 -16.42 -4.10 -26.39
N GLY A 79 -15.39 -3.25 -26.40
CA GLY A 79 -14.00 -3.63 -26.71
C GLY A 79 -13.21 -4.21 -25.52
N GLY A 80 -13.83 -4.38 -24.35
CA GLY A 80 -13.15 -4.76 -23.11
C GLY A 80 -12.47 -3.57 -22.41
N ALA A 81 -12.00 -3.79 -21.19
CA ALA A 81 -11.32 -2.78 -20.39
C ALA A 81 -10.02 -3.32 -19.80
N GLU A 82 -9.12 -2.39 -19.49
CA GLU A 82 -7.84 -2.62 -18.83
C GLU A 82 -7.54 -1.42 -17.94
N GLY A 83 -6.88 -1.65 -16.82
CA GLY A 83 -6.40 -0.60 -15.94
C GLY A 83 -6.77 -0.80 -14.48
N MET A 84 -6.31 0.14 -13.66
CA MET A 84 -6.50 0.11 -12.21
C MET A 84 -7.92 0.47 -11.82
N ILE A 85 -8.48 -0.31 -10.89
CA ILE A 85 -9.74 0.00 -10.19
C ILE A 85 -9.43 0.69 -8.86
N VAL A 86 -8.56 0.09 -8.06
CA VAL A 86 -8.05 0.70 -6.81
C VAL A 86 -6.62 0.26 -6.56
N THR A 87 -5.81 1.17 -6.03
CA THR A 87 -4.46 0.85 -5.56
C THR A 87 -4.11 1.64 -4.32
N GLN A 88 -3.33 1.02 -3.44
CA GLN A 88 -2.65 1.68 -2.35
C GLN A 88 -1.21 1.18 -2.34
N GLY A 89 -0.25 2.11 -2.21
CA GLY A 89 1.17 1.78 -2.23
C GLY A 89 1.77 1.82 -3.65
N GLY A 90 2.72 0.93 -3.92
CA GLY A 90 3.45 0.90 -5.19
C GLY A 90 4.57 -0.13 -5.19
N ARG A 91 5.73 0.25 -5.73
CA ARG A 91 6.90 -0.66 -5.87
C ARG A 91 7.31 -1.30 -4.53
N PHE A 92 7.27 -0.54 -3.45
CA PHE A 92 7.78 -0.97 -2.14
C PHE A 92 6.74 -1.60 -1.21
N GLY A 93 5.56 -1.93 -1.74
CA GLY A 93 4.50 -2.62 -0.98
C GLY A 93 3.12 -2.04 -1.25
N GLY A 94 2.09 -2.75 -0.78
CA GLY A 94 0.69 -2.35 -0.91
C GLY A 94 -0.11 -3.34 -1.74
N TYR A 95 -1.18 -2.87 -2.39
CA TYR A 95 -2.06 -3.72 -3.18
C TYR A 95 -2.65 -3.00 -4.40
N GLY A 96 -3.19 -3.79 -5.33
CA GLY A 96 -3.95 -3.30 -6.47
C GLY A 96 -5.03 -4.28 -6.89
N LEU A 97 -6.23 -3.77 -7.16
CA LEU A 97 -7.30 -4.45 -7.89
C LEU A 97 -7.41 -3.81 -9.26
N PHE A 98 -7.33 -4.61 -10.33
CA PHE A 98 -7.27 -4.11 -11.70
C PHE A 98 -7.80 -5.10 -12.72
N LEU A 99 -8.01 -4.60 -13.94
CA LEU A 99 -8.27 -5.41 -15.12
C LEU A 99 -6.98 -5.54 -15.93
N SER A 100 -6.54 -6.77 -16.17
CA SER A 100 -5.34 -7.10 -16.95
C SER A 100 -5.72 -7.78 -18.25
N LYS A 101 -5.09 -7.40 -19.38
CA LYS A 101 -5.29 -8.08 -20.67
C LYS A 101 -4.41 -9.32 -20.89
N GLY A 102 -3.79 -9.85 -19.84
CA GLY A 102 -2.90 -11.00 -19.94
C GLY A 102 -1.57 -10.69 -20.64
N GLU A 103 -0.72 -11.71 -20.84
CA GLU A 103 0.68 -11.56 -21.26
C GLU A 103 0.87 -10.90 -22.64
N LEU A 104 -0.08 -11.04 -23.55
CA LEU A 104 0.00 -10.49 -24.91
C LEU A 104 -0.84 -9.23 -25.12
N GLY A 105 -1.56 -8.76 -24.09
CA GLY A 105 -2.42 -7.58 -24.20
C GLY A 105 -3.61 -7.74 -25.16
N ILE A 106 -3.93 -8.96 -25.56
CA ILE A 106 -5.00 -9.30 -26.52
C ILE A 106 -6.11 -10.02 -25.75
N GLY A 107 -7.34 -9.51 -25.83
CA GLY A 107 -8.52 -10.13 -25.21
C GLY A 107 -9.25 -9.20 -24.24
N ARG A 108 -10.16 -9.78 -23.45
CA ARG A 108 -10.92 -9.07 -22.40
C ARG A 108 -10.08 -8.98 -21.12
N GLY A 109 -10.31 -7.93 -20.34
CA GLY A 109 -9.66 -7.75 -19.06
C GLY A 109 -10.08 -8.83 -18.05
N LYS A 110 -9.10 -9.56 -17.51
CA LYS A 110 -9.26 -10.41 -16.32
C LYS A 110 -9.16 -9.58 -15.07
N VAL A 111 -10.02 -9.84 -14.11
CA VAL A 111 -9.91 -9.25 -12.76
C VAL A 111 -8.68 -9.82 -12.08
N VAL A 112 -7.80 -8.95 -11.60
CA VAL A 112 -6.59 -9.35 -10.87
C VAL A 112 -6.50 -8.54 -9.59
N PHE A 113 -6.28 -9.24 -8.48
CA PHE A 113 -5.83 -8.65 -7.24
C PHE A 113 -4.37 -9.04 -6.99
N LEU A 114 -3.53 -8.04 -6.71
CA LEU A 114 -2.13 -8.25 -6.36
C LEU A 114 -1.86 -7.64 -4.99
N TYR A 115 -1.26 -8.42 -4.10
CA TYR A 115 -0.68 -7.95 -2.85
C TYR A 115 0.85 -7.98 -2.93
N ASN A 116 1.48 -6.84 -2.69
CA ASN A 116 2.92 -6.66 -2.67
C ASN A 116 3.41 -6.57 -1.22
N LEU A 117 4.03 -7.64 -0.71
CA LEU A 117 4.69 -7.67 0.58
C LEU A 117 6.11 -7.11 0.45
N LEU A 118 6.22 -5.78 0.47
CA LEU A 118 7.51 -5.05 0.53
C LEU A 118 8.52 -5.44 -0.56
N ASP A 119 8.04 -5.80 -1.76
CA ASP A 119 8.82 -6.35 -2.87
C ASP A 119 9.55 -7.69 -2.56
N LEU A 120 9.31 -8.28 -1.38
CA LEU A 120 9.81 -9.59 -0.99
C LEU A 120 8.97 -10.72 -1.61
N LYS A 121 7.66 -10.47 -1.74
CA LYS A 121 6.71 -11.42 -2.34
C LYS A 121 5.54 -10.66 -2.96
N ARG A 122 5.12 -11.10 -4.14
CA ARG A 122 3.87 -10.66 -4.78
C ARG A 122 2.93 -11.84 -4.85
N THR A 123 1.81 -11.75 -4.15
CA THR A 123 0.75 -12.76 -4.21
C THR A 123 -0.34 -12.25 -5.14
N VAL A 124 -0.76 -13.09 -6.08
CA VAL A 124 -1.72 -12.73 -7.13
C VAL A 124 -2.92 -13.66 -7.04
N TRP A 125 -4.11 -13.07 -7.16
CA TRP A 125 -5.37 -13.77 -7.32
C TRP A 125 -5.97 -13.34 -8.65
N GLU A 126 -6.38 -14.32 -9.45
CA GLU A 126 -7.03 -14.09 -10.73
C GLU A 126 -8.51 -14.45 -10.63
N GLY A 127 -9.35 -13.54 -11.10
CA GLY A 127 -10.78 -13.73 -11.26
C GLY A 127 -11.17 -13.98 -12.72
N PRO A 128 -12.48 -13.94 -13.01
CA PRO A 128 -12.99 -14.18 -14.35
C PRO A 128 -12.66 -13.04 -15.32
N GLU A 129 -12.81 -13.34 -16.61
CA GLU A 129 -12.96 -12.30 -17.64
C GLU A 129 -14.36 -11.69 -17.57
N LEU A 130 -14.45 -10.37 -17.76
CA LEU A 130 -15.73 -9.67 -17.75
C LEU A 130 -16.22 -9.38 -19.16
N SER A 131 -17.48 -9.72 -19.43
CA SER A 131 -18.18 -9.34 -20.67
C SER A 131 -18.52 -7.85 -20.69
N PRO A 132 -18.87 -7.27 -21.85
CA PRO A 132 -19.41 -5.91 -21.88
C PRO A 132 -20.66 -5.76 -20.99
N GLY A 133 -20.76 -4.66 -20.25
CA GLY A 133 -21.86 -4.38 -19.33
C GLY A 133 -21.43 -3.93 -17.94
N ARG A 134 -22.40 -3.77 -17.03
CA ARG A 134 -22.16 -3.41 -15.63
C ARG A 134 -21.85 -4.67 -14.82
N HIS A 135 -20.83 -4.60 -13.98
CA HIS A 135 -20.41 -5.68 -13.09
C HIS A 135 -20.09 -5.14 -11.70
N THR A 136 -20.23 -6.00 -10.70
CA THR A 136 -19.75 -5.77 -9.35
C THR A 136 -18.63 -6.76 -9.06
N ILE A 137 -17.43 -6.26 -8.82
CA ILE A 137 -16.27 -7.06 -8.45
C ILE A 137 -16.17 -7.02 -6.92
N VAL A 138 -16.04 -8.19 -6.32
CA VAL A 138 -15.82 -8.36 -4.87
C VAL A 138 -14.53 -9.13 -4.66
N PHE A 139 -13.61 -8.55 -3.89
CA PHE A 139 -12.45 -9.25 -3.35
C PHE A 139 -12.60 -9.32 -1.83
N ASP A 140 -12.52 -10.52 -1.27
CA ASP A 140 -12.72 -10.80 0.15
C ASP A 140 -11.50 -11.59 0.69
N PHE A 141 -10.81 -11.02 1.70
CA PHE A 141 -9.52 -11.51 2.22
C PHE A 141 -9.57 -11.94 3.68
#